data_AF-A0A540LCM2-F1
#
_entry.id   AF-A0A540LCM2-F1
#
_cell.length_a   1.000
_cell.length_b   1.000
_cell.length_c   1.000
_cell.angle_alpha   90.00
_cell.angle_beta   90.00
_cell.angle_gamma   90.00
#
_symmetry.space_group_name_H-M   'P 1'
#
loop_
_entity.id
_entity.type
_entity.pdbx_description
1 polymer ?
#
loop_
_entity_poly.entity_id
_entity_poly.type
_entity_poly.pdbx_seq_one_letter_code
_entity_poly.pdbx_strand_id
1 'polypeptide(L)' 'MAGHKIAHATLKGPSVVREILYGSVLALACGSLWKMHHWNEQRKVRAFYDLLEKGEISVVAEE' A
#
# COMPACT_ATOMS: atom_id res chain seq x y z
N MET A 1 -53.81 30.22 0.51
CA MET A 1 -52.75 29.74 -0.43
C MET A 1 -51.53 29.34 0.39
N ALA A 2 -51.46 28.11 0.89
CA ALA A 2 -50.27 27.62 1.59
C ALA A 2 -49.29 27.11 0.53
N GLY A 3 -48.24 27.90 0.24
CA GLY A 3 -47.19 27.49 -0.68
C GLY A 3 -46.46 26.27 -0.14
N HIS A 4 -46.40 25.20 -0.93
CA HIS A 4 -45.62 24.01 -0.60
C HIS A 4 -44.15 24.40 -0.47
N LYS A 5 -43.56 24.21 0.72
CA LYS A 5 -42.11 24.33 0.91
C LYS A 5 -41.45 23.10 0.28
N ILE A 6 -41.02 23.22 -0.96
CA ILE A 6 -40.20 22.21 -1.61
C ILE A 6 -38.83 22.23 -0.91
N ALA A 7 -38.52 21.15 -0.20
CA ALA A 7 -37.19 20.95 0.36
C ALA A 7 -36.21 20.72 -0.80
N HIS A 8 -35.51 21.77 -1.22
CA HIS A 8 -34.36 21.63 -2.11
C HIS A 8 -33.27 20.92 -1.31
N ALA A 9 -33.11 19.60 -1.50
CA ALA A 9 -31.96 18.87 -0.99
C ALA A 9 -30.71 19.56 -1.56
N THR A 10 -29.99 20.28 -0.72
CA THR A 10 -28.67 20.80 -1.08
C THR A 10 -27.79 19.58 -1.30
N LEU A 11 -27.63 19.18 -2.57
CA LEU A 11 -26.62 18.23 -2.98
C LEU A 11 -25.29 18.86 -2.58
N LYS A 12 -24.80 18.51 -1.38
CA LYS A 12 -23.51 18.95 -0.88
C LYS A 12 -22.50 18.55 -1.95
N GLY A 13 -21.95 19.54 -2.65
CA GLY A 13 -20.97 19.32 -3.71
C GLY A 13 -19.78 18.49 -3.20
N PRO A 14 -18.96 17.95 -4.12
CA PRO A 14 -17.86 17.06 -3.77
C PRO A 14 -16.97 17.69 -2.69
N SER A 15 -16.73 16.93 -1.61
CA SER A 15 -15.99 17.42 -0.45
C SER A 15 -14.51 17.21 -0.67
N VAL A 16 -13.78 18.30 -0.95
CA VAL A 16 -12.33 18.29 -1.18
C VAL A 16 -11.56 17.62 -0.03
N VAL A 17 -11.98 17.85 1.22
CA VAL A 17 -11.36 17.23 2.40
C VAL A 17 -11.48 15.70 2.37
N ARG A 18 -12.63 15.17 1.95
CA ARG A 18 -12.83 13.72 1.85
C ARG A 18 -11.94 13.11 0.77
N GLU A 19 -11.83 13.76 -0.38
CA GLU A 19 -10.97 13.29 -1.47
C GLU A 19 -9.49 13.27 -1.06
N ILE A 20 -9.02 14.28 -0.32
CA ILE A 20 -7.65 14.30 0.23
C ILE A 20 -7.43 13.14 1.21
N LEU A 21 -8.39 12.88 2.08
CA LEU A 21 -8.31 11.77 3.03
C LEU A 21 -8.26 10.42 2.30
N TYR A 22 -9.12 10.22 1.29
CA TYR A 22 -9.09 9.01 0.48
C TYR A 22 -7.76 8.85 -0.26
N GLY A 23 -7.24 9.91 -0.90
CA GLY A 23 -5.93 9.88 -1.56
C GLY A 23 -4.80 9.57 -0.59
N SER A 24 -4.83 10.16 0.61
CA SER A 24 -3.81 9.92 1.64
C SER A 24 -3.83 8.48 2.14
N VAL A 25 -5.01 7.92 2.40
CA VAL A 25 -5.16 6.52 2.83
C VAL A 25 -4.68 5.57 1.75
N LEU A 26 -5.04 5.80 0.49
CA LEU A 26 -4.58 4.99 -0.63
C LEU A 26 -3.07 5.07 -0.82
N ALA A 27 -2.48 6.26 -0.71
CA ALA A 27 -1.03 6.44 -0.81
C ALA A 27 -0.29 5.69 0.31
N LEU A 28 -0.78 5.77 1.55
CA LEU A 28 -0.21 5.03 2.68
C LEU A 28 -0.38 3.52 2.52
N ALA A 29 -1.52 3.05 2.03
CA ALA A 29 -1.75 1.64 1.76
C ALA A 29 -0.75 1.10 0.71
N CYS A 30 -0.66 1.75 -0.45
CA CYS A 30 0.31 1.38 -1.49
C CYS A 30 1.77 1.46 -1.00
N GLY A 31 2.12 2.51 -0.26
CA GLY A 31 3.46 2.65 0.34
C GLY A 31 3.78 1.56 1.35
N SER A 32 2.81 1.15 2.16
CA SER A 32 2.98 0.07 3.14
C SER A 32 3.17 -1.30 2.46
N LEU A 33 2.42 -1.58 1.40
CA LEU A 33 2.56 -2.80 0.60
C LEU A 33 3.95 -2.88 -0.03
N TRP A 34 4.40 -1.77 -0.62
CA TRP A 34 5.75 -1.70 -1.19
C TRP A 34 6.82 -1.93 -0.12
N LYS A 35 6.68 -1.32 1.05
CA LYS A 35 7.63 -1.49 2.16
C LYS A 35 7.69 -2.93 2.64
N MET A 36 6.55 -3.61 2.75
CA MET A 36 6.49 -5.01 3.11
C MET A 36 7.17 -5.90 2.07
N HIS A 37 6.94 -5.63 0.77
CA HIS A 37 7.63 -6.33 -0.31
C HIS A 37 9.15 -6.12 -0.24
N HIS A 38 9.60 -4.88 -0.09
CA HIS A 38 11.01 -4.54 0.02
C HIS A 38 11.69 -5.23 1.22
N TRP A 39 11.04 -5.24 2.38
CA TRP A 39 11.53 -5.96 3.57
C TRP A 39 11.55 -7.47 3.39
N ASN A 40 10.68 -8.03 2.56
CA ASN A 40 10.71 -9.46 2.26
C ASN A 40 11.90 -9.80 1.36
N GLU A 41 12.13 -9.01 0.30
CA GLU A 41 13.28 -9.20 -0.59
C GLU A 41 14.61 -9.05 0.16
N GLN A 42 14.74 -8.04 1.02
CA GLN A 42 15.94 -7.90 1.87
C GLN A 42 16.17 -9.13 2.77
N ARG A 43 15.10 -9.72 3.32
CA ARG A 43 15.20 -10.92 4.16
C ARG A 43 15.63 -12.14 3.36
N LYS A 44 15.11 -12.33 2.15
CA LYS A 44 15.50 -13.43 1.27
C LYS A 44 16.99 -13.35 0.90
N VAL A 45 17.45 -12.16 0.51
CA VAL A 45 18.85 -11.93 0.14
C VAL A 45 19.77 -12.21 1.33
N ARG A 46 19.42 -11.71 2.52
CA ARG A 46 20.20 -12.00 3.73
C ARG A 46 20.26 -13.50 4.02
N ALA A 47 19.13 -14.19 3.99
CA ALA A 47 19.07 -15.63 4.23
C ALA A 47 19.89 -16.43 3.21
N PHE A 48 19.87 -16.02 1.93
CA PHE A 48 20.70 -16.64 0.89
C PHE A 48 22.19 -16.52 1.22
N TYR A 49 22.67 -15.31 1.55
CA TYR A 49 24.07 -15.12 1.87
C TYR A 49 24.48 -15.80 3.18
N ASP A 50 23.62 -15.80 4.20
CA ASP A 50 23.88 -16.51 5.46
C ASP A 50 24.06 -18.03 5.22
N LEU A 51 23.28 -18.63 4.33
CA LEU A 51 23.40 -20.04 3.97
C LEU A 51 24.63 -20.31 3.09
N LEU A 52 24.99 -19.36 2.22
CA LEU A 52 26.19 -19.43 1.38
C LEU A 52 27.47 -19.37 2.25
N GLU A 53 27.52 -18.46 3.22
CA GLU A 53 28.65 -18.33 4.16
C GLU A 53 28.80 -19.55 5.06
N LYS A 54 27.70 -20.21 5.43
CA LYS A 54 27.73 -21.49 6.16
C LYS A 54 28.20 -22.67 5.30
N GLY A 55 28.28 -22.51 3.98
CA GLY A 55 28.66 -23.56 3.03
C GLY A 55 27.59 -24.62 2.81
N GLU A 56 26.33 -24.37 3.23
CA GLU A 56 25.20 -25.29 3.01
C GLU A 56 24.67 -25.23 1.57
N ILE A 57 24.91 -24.11 0.88
CA ILE A 57 24.57 -23.91 -0.53
C ILE A 57 25.82 -23.51 -1.31
N SER A 58 25.91 -23.94 -2.58
CA SER A 58 26.96 -23.53 -3.52
C SER A 58 26.34 -22.82 -4.71
N VAL A 59 27.07 -21.86 -5.26
CA VAL A 59 26.69 -21.18 -6.52
C VAL A 59 27.24 -21.93 -7.74
N VAL A 60 28.25 -22.79 -7.56
CA VAL A 60 28.86 -23.58 -8.63
C VAL A 60 28.21 -24.97 -8.63
N ALA A 61 27.68 -25.38 -9.78
CA ALA A 61 27.22 -26.75 -9.99
C ALA A 61 28.44 -27.68 -10.05
N GLU A 62 28.39 -28.79 -9.32
CA GLU A 62 29.37 -29.88 -9.50
C GLU A 62 29.07 -30.56 -10.84
N GLU A 63 30.00 -30.45 -11.79
CA GLU A 63 30.01 -31.22 -13.06
C GLU A 63 30.43 -32.67 -12.84
#